data_AF-A0A1I1V5V2-F1
#
_entry.id   AF-A0A1I1V5V2-F1
#
_cell.length_a   1.000
_cell.length_b   1.000
_cell.length_c   1.000
_cell.angle_alpha   90.00
_cell.angle_beta   90.00
_cell.angle_gamma   90.00
#
_symmetry.space_group_name_H-M   'P 1'
#
loop_
_entity.id
_entity.type
_entity.pdbx_description
1 polymer ?
#
loop_
_entity_poly.entity_id
_entity_poly.type
_entity_poly.pdbx_seq_one_letter_code
_entity_poly.pdbx_strand_id
1 'polypeptide(L)'
;MLGGAAAAVAVGVDELAWARRVYDGLVAHDGPLAFGRVDATADAHGELRVLECELVIPRLLLREGEATARYAAAIDHHLRR
;
A
#
# COMPACT_ATOMS: atom_id res chain seq x y z
N MET A 1 5.29 -22.29 -3.57
CA MET A 1 4.68 -21.12 -2.89
C MET A 1 5.84 -20.24 -2.45
N LEU A 2 6.19 -19.20 -3.21
CA LEU A 2 7.31 -18.32 -2.88
C LEU A 2 6.85 -17.37 -1.77
N GLY A 3 6.92 -17.83 -0.52
CA GLY A 3 6.79 -16.99 0.65
C GLY A 3 8.11 -16.29 0.90
N GLY A 4 8.30 -15.10 0.31
CA GLY A 4 9.36 -14.20 0.76
C GLY A 4 9.10 -13.83 2.22
N ALA A 5 10.15 -13.79 3.04
CA ALA A 5 10.05 -13.31 4.41
C ALA A 5 9.73 -11.81 4.37
N ALA A 6 8.58 -11.43 4.95
CA ALA A 6 8.27 -10.03 5.22
C ALA A 6 8.88 -9.67 6.58
N ALA A 7 9.60 -8.56 6.63
CA ALA A 7 10.09 -7.96 7.86
C ALA A 7 9.53 -6.54 7.97
N ALA A 8 9.11 -6.16 9.17
CA ALA A 8 8.74 -4.79 9.45
C ALA A 8 9.97 -3.89 9.26
N VAL A 9 9.83 -2.81 8.49
CA VAL A 9 10.89 -1.82 8.28
C VAL A 9 10.30 -0.44 8.52
N ALA A 10 11.05 0.42 9.21
CA ALA A 10 10.67 1.82 9.35
C ALA A 10 10.72 2.50 7.99
N VAL A 11 9.62 3.17 7.62
CA VAL A 11 9.51 3.89 6.35
C VAL A 11 9.91 5.35 6.58
N GLY A 12 10.77 5.90 5.73
CA GLY A 12 11.15 7.30 5.77
C GLY A 12 10.10 8.23 5.15
N VAL A 13 10.38 9.53 5.22
CA VAL A 13 9.46 10.58 4.73
C VAL A 13 9.33 10.53 3.21
N ASP A 14 10.42 10.25 2.51
CA ASP A 14 10.47 10.25 1.04
C ASP A 14 9.72 9.05 0.46
N GLU A 15 9.84 7.87 1.08
CA GLU A 15 9.09 6.67 0.69
C GLU A 15 7.59 6.84 0.95
N LEU A 16 7.20 7.48 2.05
CA LEU A 16 5.80 7.84 2.32
C LEU A 16 5.27 8.83 1.28
N ALA A 17 6.03 9.87 0.95
CA ALA A 17 5.64 10.85 -0.06
C ALA A 17 5.52 10.21 -1.45
N TRP A 18 6.42 9.29 -1.79
CA TRP A 18 6.36 8.52 -3.02
C TRP A 18 5.10 7.65 -3.08
N ALA A 19 4.84 6.86 -2.03
CA ALA A 19 3.67 5.98 -1.98
C ALA A 19 2.37 6.79 -2.08
N ARG A 20 2.33 7.99 -1.47
CA ARG A 20 1.20 8.90 -1.57
C ARG A 20 0.95 9.36 -3.00
N ARG A 21 2.00 9.74 -3.75
CA ARG A 21 1.86 10.15 -5.16
C ARG A 21 1.31 9.01 -6.03
N VAL A 22 1.75 7.78 -5.80
CA VAL A 22 1.22 6.60 -6.50
C VAL A 22 -0.26 6.43 -6.19
N TYR A 23 -0.64 6.46 -4.90
CA TYR A 23 -2.03 6.37 -4.48
C TYR A 23 -2.92 7.46 -5.11
N ASP A 24 -2.49 8.71 -5.10
CA ASP A 24 -3.26 9.81 -5.68
C ASP A 24 -3.45 9.62 -7.19
N GLY A 25 -2.45 9.07 -7.89
CA GLY A 25 -2.55 8.70 -9.31
C GLY A 25 -3.56 7.58 -9.57
N LEU A 26 -3.56 6.53 -8.73
CA LEU A 26 -4.54 5.45 -8.81
C LEU A 26 -5.96 5.96 -8.55
N VAL A 27 -6.14 6.82 -7.55
CA VAL A 27 -7.46 7.41 -7.25
C VAL A 27 -7.96 8.30 -8.39
N ALA A 28 -7.07 9.03 -9.06
CA ALA A 28 -7.45 9.84 -10.20
C ALA A 28 -7.89 9.00 -11.42
N HIS A 29 -7.32 7.81 -11.60
CA HIS A 29 -7.62 6.93 -12.73
C HIS A 29 -8.80 5.98 -12.46
N ASP A 30 -8.77 5.28 -11.32
CA ASP A 30 -9.68 4.17 -10.99
C ASP A 30 -10.76 4.56 -9.98
N GLY A 31 -10.66 5.76 -9.40
CA GLY A 31 -11.55 6.24 -8.34
C GLY A 31 -11.08 5.84 -6.93
N PRO A 32 -11.86 6.21 -5.90
CA PRO A 32 -11.45 6.02 -4.50
C PRO A 32 -11.24 4.55 -4.13
N LEU A 33 -10.10 4.24 -3.52
CA LEU A 33 -9.76 2.91 -3.02
C LEU A 33 -9.95 2.84 -1.50
N ALA A 34 -10.62 1.81 -1.00
CA ALA A 34 -10.76 1.58 0.44
C ALA A 34 -9.44 1.11 1.07
N PHE A 35 -8.67 0.32 0.33
CA PHE A 35 -7.38 -0.21 0.72
C PHE A 35 -6.61 -0.65 -0.53
N GLY A 36 -5.32 -0.91 -0.39
CA GLY A 36 -4.47 -1.43 -1.46
C GLY A 36 -3.04 -1.61 -0.97
N ARG A 37 -2.23 -2.36 -1.72
CA ARG A 37 -0.78 -2.43 -1.54
C ARG A 37 -0.09 -1.99 -2.82
N VAL A 38 0.93 -1.15 -2.67
CA VAL A 38 1.85 -0.76 -3.74
C VAL A 38 3.22 -1.31 -3.37
N ASP A 39 3.78 -2.15 -4.23
CA ASP A 39 5.13 -2.67 -4.07
C ASP A 39 6.08 -1.84 -4.91
N ALA A 40 7.24 -1.52 -4.32
CA ALA A 40 8.26 -0.70 -4.93
C ALA A 40 9.52 -1.51 -5.20
N THR A 41 10.25 -1.11 -6.23
CA THR A 41 11.64 -1.53 -6.46
C THR A 41 12.49 -0.31 -6.76
N ALA A 42 13.74 -0.31 -6.32
CA ALA A 42 14.67 0.76 -6.66
C ALA A 42 15.28 0.50 -8.04
N ASP A 43 15.38 1.53 -8.87
CA ASP A 43 16.15 1.46 -10.11
C ASP A 43 17.67 1.56 -9.86
N ALA A 44 18.45 1.58 -10.93
CA ALA A 44 19.92 1.64 -10.86
C ALA A 44 20.46 2.91 -10.17
N HIS A 45 19.63 3.95 -10.01
CA HIS A 45 19.98 5.20 -9.35
C HIS A 45 19.44 5.29 -7.92
N GLY A 46 18.75 4.25 -7.43
CA GLY A 46 18.11 4.23 -6.11
C GLY A 46 16.72 4.85 -6.09
N GLU A 47 16.17 5.25 -7.24
CA GLU A 47 14.85 5.86 -7.31
C GLU A 47 13.75 4.80 -7.26
N LEU A 48 12.69 5.06 -6.49
CA LEU A 48 11.57 4.13 -6.34
C LEU A 48 10.69 4.08 -7.58
N ARG A 49 10.46 2.88 -8.09
CA ARG A 49 9.55 2.54 -9.19
C ARG A 49 8.46 1.60 -8.70
N VAL A 50 7.26 1.75 -9.25
CA VAL A 50 6.14 0.83 -8.98
C VAL A 50 6.50 -0.51 -9.61
N LEU A 51 6.50 -1.57 -8.80
CA LEU A 51 6.66 -2.95 -9.24
C LEU A 51 5.30 -3.60 -9.46
N GLU A 52 4.40 -3.45 -8.48
CA GLU A 52 3.08 -4.07 -8.49
C GLU A 52 2.08 -3.24 -7.68
N CYS A 53 0.80 -3.33 -8.04
CA CYS A 53 -0.33 -2.80 -7.27
C CYS A 53 -1.35 -3.92 -7.02
N GLU A 54 -1.56 -4.30 -5.76
CA GLU A 54 -2.65 -5.21 -5.36
C GLU A 54 -3.82 -4.38 -4.81
N LEU A 55 -4.88 -4.19 -5.60
CA LEU A 55 -5.98 -3.27 -5.27
C LEU A 55 -7.28 -3.97 -4.86
N VAL A 56 -7.43 -5.27 -5.16
CA VAL A 56 -8.68 -6.02 -4.93
C VAL A 56 -8.54 -7.06 -3.83
N ILE A 57 -7.51 -7.92 -3.90
CA ILE A 57 -7.26 -8.97 -2.90
C ILE A 57 -5.80 -8.88 -2.42
N PRO A 58 -5.41 -7.80 -1.71
CA PRO A 58 -4.04 -7.62 -1.29
C PRO A 58 -3.67 -8.42 -0.05
N ARG A 59 -2.41 -8.84 0.01
CA ARG A 59 -1.79 -9.24 1.28
C ARG A 59 -1.29 -8.00 2.03
N LEU A 60 -2.09 -7.48 2.96
CA LEU A 60 -1.86 -6.21 3.66
C LEU A 60 -0.94 -6.26 4.89
N LEU A 61 -0.37 -7.41 5.22
CA LEU A 61 0.57 -7.57 6.36
C LEU A 61 0.02 -7.01 7.70
N LEU A 62 -1.28 -7.19 7.96
CA LEU A 62 -2.04 -6.53 9.04
C LEU A 62 -1.59 -6.80 10.49
N ARG A 63 -0.58 -7.64 10.72
CA ARG A 63 -0.12 -8.06 12.05
C ARG A 63 0.71 -6.99 12.78
N GLU A 64 0.91 -5.83 12.18
CA GLU A 64 1.79 -4.78 12.68
C GLU A 64 0.98 -3.56 13.17
N GLY A 65 1.26 -3.13 14.41
CA GLY A 65 0.68 -1.93 15.02
C GLY A 65 -0.84 -1.85 14.90
N GLU A 66 -1.34 -0.69 14.48
CA GLU A 66 -2.78 -0.40 14.31
C GLU A 66 -3.34 -0.79 12.93
N ALA A 67 -2.60 -1.56 12.12
CA ALA A 67 -2.99 -1.87 10.75
C ALA A 67 -4.34 -2.60 10.65
N THR A 68 -4.59 -3.54 11.56
CA THR A 68 -5.87 -4.27 11.61
C THR A 68 -7.05 -3.33 11.91
N ALA A 69 -6.92 -2.42 12.88
CA ALA A 69 -7.98 -1.48 13.23
C ALA A 69 -8.26 -0.48 12.09
N ARG A 70 -7.20 0.04 11.46
CA ARG A 70 -7.31 0.94 10.29
C ARG A 70 -7.98 0.26 9.10
N TYR A 71 -7.64 -1.01 8.84
CA TYR A 71 -8.28 -1.79 7.79
C TYR A 71 -9.78 -1.98 8.08
N ALA A 72 -10.14 -2.40 9.31
CA ALA A 72 -11.54 -2.56 9.69
C ALA A 72 -12.35 -1.25 9.53
N ALA A 73 -11.77 -0.11 9.93
CA ALA A 73 -12.41 1.20 9.77
C ALA A 73 -12.60 1.59 8.30
N ALA A 74 -11.61 1.30 7.45
CA ALA A 74 -11.69 1.58 6.02
C ALA A 74 -12.79 0.75 5.33
N ILE A 75 -12.93 -0.52 5.69
CA ILE A 75 -14.01 -1.40 5.21
C ILE A 75 -15.37 -0.90 5.68
N ASP A 76 -15.53 -0.61 6.97
CA ASP A 76 -16.80 -0.10 7.52
C ASP A 76 -17.22 1.21 6.83
N HIS A 77 -16.27 2.13 6.61
CA HIS A 77 -16.52 3.35 5.87
C HIS A 77 -16.95 3.06 4.42
N HIS A 78 -16.28 2.14 3.73
CA HIS A 78 -16.59 1.81 2.34
C HIS A 78 -17.97 1.17 2.17
N LEU A 79 -18.39 0.30 3.11
CA LEU A 79 -19.69 -0.38 3.07
C LEU A 79 -20.88 0.52 3.41
N ARG A 80 -20.64 1.68 4.03
CA ARG A 80 -21.69 2.64 4.42
C ARG A 80 -21.91 3.77 3.40
N ARG A 81 -21.12 3.82 2.32
CA ARG A 81 -21.27 4.79 1.22
C ARG A 81 -22.17 4.23 0.13
#